data_AF-A0A6I8TP15-F1
#
_entry.id   AF-A0A6I8TP15-F1
#
_cell.length_a   1.000
_cell.length_b   1.000
_cell.length_c   1.000
_cell.angle_alpha   90.00
_cell.angle_beta   90.00
_cell.angle_gamma   90.00
#
_symmetry.space_group_name_H-M   'P 1'
#
loop_
_entity.id
_entity.type
_entity.pdbx_description
1 polymer ?
#
loop_
_entity_poly.entity_id
_entity_poly.type
_entity_poly.pdbx_seq_one_letter_code
_entity_poly.pdbx_strand_id
1 'polypeptide(L)'
;MWDFDMWMFPVVLLVDPIVAEEILTYRTRALKNIAEDMLTYETTIVQKAIERNAAMNKNEGWQYPWASAFTGREVSSTQEATEIQHHITADVAFAIRQYLYATGNKYWMRTQGCELAYNTARFWKSRAVYNSDTDKYDIRDVTGPDTMNPNITNSVYTNVVAANNLFLGEYAACVCNTELNVHKNDSDEMIRIAKSLHLLYNENEDFNPQFEGYVLGQEISQADTVLLGYPLDLPMKKSTKRRNLDIYSSVTKNSTLT
;
A
#
# COMPACT_ATOMS: atom_id res chain seq x y z
N MET A 1 -6.79 -6.43 8.43
CA MET A 1 -6.24 -5.06 8.45
C MET A 1 -4.78 -5.10 8.03
N TRP A 2 -4.14 -3.95 7.87
CA TRP A 2 -2.74 -3.80 7.45
C TRP A 2 -1.74 -4.37 8.45
N ASP A 3 -2.18 -4.59 9.70
CA ASP A 3 -1.37 -5.12 10.78
C ASP A 3 -0.72 -6.45 10.40
N PHE A 4 -1.47 -7.25 9.65
CA PHE A 4 -0.98 -8.52 9.16
C PHE A 4 0.20 -8.31 8.21
N ASP A 5 0.03 -7.48 7.18
CA ASP A 5 0.99 -7.32 6.08
C ASP A 5 2.24 -6.54 6.51
N MET A 6 2.10 -5.58 7.43
CA MET A 6 3.21 -4.74 7.90
C MET A 6 3.94 -5.27 9.12
N TRP A 7 3.23 -5.80 10.12
CA TRP A 7 3.82 -6.13 11.42
C TRP A 7 4.00 -7.64 11.63
N MET A 8 3.04 -8.45 11.21
CA MET A 8 3.09 -9.91 11.44
C MET A 8 3.86 -10.62 10.32
N PHE A 9 3.62 -10.23 9.07
CA PHE A 9 4.13 -10.92 7.89
C PHE A 9 5.67 -11.04 7.85
N PRO A 10 6.47 -9.99 8.17
CA PRO A 10 7.92 -10.11 8.12
C PRO A 10 8.47 -11.19 9.05
N VAL A 11 7.87 -11.37 10.24
CA VAL A 11 8.28 -12.40 11.20
C VAL A 11 7.88 -13.79 10.70
N VAL A 12 6.65 -13.94 10.18
CA VAL A 12 6.19 -15.22 9.61
C VAL A 12 7.08 -15.62 8.43
N LEU A 13 7.37 -14.69 7.51
CA LEU A 13 8.24 -14.93 6.36
C LEU A 13 9.65 -15.38 6.75
N LEU A 14 10.22 -14.81 7.81
CA LEU A 14 11.54 -15.18 8.29
C LEU A 14 11.57 -16.59 8.90
N VAL A 15 10.49 -16.99 9.58
CA VAL A 15 10.41 -18.28 10.29
C VAL A 15 9.96 -19.41 9.37
N ASP A 16 8.94 -19.15 8.56
CA ASP A 16 8.31 -20.14 7.69
C ASP A 16 7.79 -19.49 6.39
N PRO A 17 8.59 -19.50 5.31
CA PRO A 17 8.21 -18.92 4.03
C PRO A 17 7.05 -19.68 3.34
N ILE A 18 6.78 -20.94 3.71
CA ILE A 18 5.65 -21.70 3.17
C ILE A 18 4.35 -21.17 3.77
N VAL A 19 4.31 -20.96 5.09
CA VAL A 19 3.14 -20.34 5.75
C VAL A 19 2.95 -18.89 5.29
N ALA A 20 4.03 -18.14 5.08
CA ALA A 20 3.95 -16.81 4.50
C ALA A 20 3.33 -16.80 3.09
N GLU A 21 3.67 -17.78 2.25
CA GLU A 21 3.03 -17.93 0.94
C GLU A 21 1.52 -18.17 1.07
N GLU A 22 1.08 -19.08 1.95
CA GLU A 22 -0.35 -19.36 2.19
C GLU A 22 -1.14 -18.14 2.67
N ILE A 23 -0.50 -17.28 3.46
CA ILE A 23 -1.08 -16.00 3.85
C ILE A 23 -1.27 -15.09 2.63
N LEU A 24 -0.25 -14.96 1.78
CA LEU A 24 -0.39 -14.17 0.56
C LEU A 24 -1.46 -14.79 -0.36
N THR A 25 -1.59 -16.11 -0.36
CA THR A 25 -2.67 -16.82 -1.07
C THR A 25 -4.05 -16.31 -0.65
N TYR A 26 -4.29 -16.00 0.62
CA TYR A 26 -5.55 -15.36 1.04
C TYR A 26 -5.78 -14.02 0.33
N ARG A 27 -4.74 -13.18 0.23
CA ARG A 27 -4.80 -11.89 -0.48
C ARG A 27 -5.00 -12.09 -1.98
N THR A 28 -4.36 -13.11 -2.56
CA THR A 28 -4.41 -13.45 -3.98
C THR A 28 -5.49 -14.49 -4.34
N ARG A 29 -6.51 -14.76 -3.49
CA ARG A 29 -7.68 -15.63 -3.77
C ARG A 29 -8.53 -15.09 -4.94
N ALA A 30 -7.87 -15.07 -6.07
CA ALA A 30 -8.10 -14.41 -7.33
C ALA A 30 -7.43 -15.18 -8.48
N LEU A 31 -6.49 -16.13 -8.24
CA LEU A 31 -5.87 -16.87 -9.34
C LEU A 31 -6.01 -18.40 -9.20
N LYS A 32 -6.83 -18.95 -10.11
CA LYS A 32 -7.24 -20.37 -10.26
C LYS A 32 -6.10 -21.31 -10.66
N ASN A 33 -6.11 -22.54 -10.12
CA ASN A 33 -6.14 -23.83 -10.87
C ASN A 33 -5.75 -25.02 -9.96
N ILE A 34 -6.58 -25.35 -8.98
CA ILE A 34 -6.54 -26.68 -8.36
C ILE A 34 -7.94 -27.30 -8.49
N ALA A 35 -8.08 -28.19 -9.48
CA ALA A 35 -9.21 -29.06 -9.80
C ALA A 35 -10.53 -28.39 -10.29
N GLU A 36 -10.96 -28.82 -11.48
CA GLU A 36 -11.96 -28.17 -12.34
C GLU A 36 -13.42 -28.15 -11.84
N ASP A 37 -13.83 -28.95 -10.86
CA ASP A 37 -15.28 -29.15 -10.64
C ASP A 37 -15.87 -28.60 -9.32
N MET A 38 -15.08 -28.00 -8.43
CA MET A 38 -15.65 -27.53 -7.14
C MET A 38 -15.02 -26.25 -6.54
N LEU A 39 -13.85 -25.78 -7.02
CA LEU A 39 -13.12 -24.63 -6.47
C LEU A 39 -13.27 -23.30 -7.25
N THR A 40 -14.00 -23.29 -8.36
CA THR A 40 -14.20 -22.10 -9.20
C THR A 40 -15.05 -21.01 -8.51
N TYR A 41 -15.82 -21.34 -7.48
CA TYR A 41 -16.68 -20.39 -6.79
C TYR A 41 -15.92 -19.56 -5.72
N GLU A 42 -15.12 -20.20 -4.87
CA GLU A 42 -14.38 -19.55 -3.78
C GLU A 42 -13.22 -18.68 -4.27
N THR A 43 -12.55 -19.09 -5.36
CA THR A 43 -11.39 -18.37 -5.93
C THR A 43 -11.75 -17.01 -6.56
N THR A 44 -13.02 -16.60 -6.54
CA THR A 44 -13.46 -15.31 -7.08
C THR A 44 -14.08 -14.37 -6.03
N ILE A 45 -14.28 -14.80 -4.79
CA ILE A 45 -15.05 -13.98 -3.82
C ILE A 45 -14.26 -12.76 -3.35
N VAL A 46 -12.96 -12.94 -3.06
CA VAL A 46 -12.09 -11.85 -2.60
C VAL A 46 -11.80 -10.90 -3.76
N GLN A 47 -11.42 -11.43 -4.92
CA GLN A 47 -11.22 -10.63 -6.13
C GLN A 47 -12.45 -9.77 -6.48
N LYS A 48 -13.63 -10.37 -6.54
CA LYS A 48 -14.87 -9.62 -6.80
C LYS A 48 -15.14 -8.58 -5.72
N ALA A 49 -14.78 -8.85 -4.47
CA ALA A 49 -14.95 -7.91 -3.38
C ALA A 49 -14.03 -6.68 -3.53
N ILE A 50 -12.74 -6.88 -3.84
CA ILE A 50 -11.78 -5.78 -4.00
C ILE A 50 -11.99 -4.99 -5.30
N GLU A 51 -12.40 -5.63 -6.38
CA GLU A 51 -12.81 -4.96 -7.63
C GLU A 51 -14.09 -4.14 -7.41
N ARG A 52 -15.07 -4.71 -6.71
CA ARG A 52 -16.30 -3.99 -6.34
C ARG A 52 -15.99 -2.81 -5.43
N ASN A 53 -15.07 -2.96 -4.49
CA ASN A 53 -14.67 -1.89 -3.59
C ASN A 53 -14.04 -0.73 -4.37
N ALA A 54 -13.12 -1.03 -5.30
CA ALA A 54 -12.54 -0.03 -6.19
C ALA A 54 -13.63 0.69 -7.00
N ALA A 55 -14.53 -0.06 -7.64
CA ALA A 55 -15.62 0.50 -8.44
C ALA A 55 -16.59 1.37 -7.63
N MET A 56 -16.95 0.96 -6.40
CA MET A 56 -17.80 1.75 -5.50
C MET A 56 -17.17 3.09 -5.13
N ASN A 57 -15.85 3.13 -5.00
CA ASN A 57 -15.07 4.34 -4.72
C ASN A 57 -14.58 5.05 -5.99
N LYS A 58 -15.10 4.68 -7.18
CA LYS A 58 -14.75 5.26 -8.49
C LYS A 58 -13.26 5.17 -8.84
N ASN A 59 -12.60 4.13 -8.35
CA ASN A 59 -11.20 3.81 -8.64
C ASN A 59 -11.11 2.62 -9.61
N GLU A 60 -9.94 2.48 -10.23
CA GLU A 60 -9.61 1.30 -11.04
C GLU A 60 -8.85 0.24 -10.22
N GLY A 61 -8.63 -0.93 -10.83
CA GLY A 61 -7.78 -1.96 -10.26
C GLY A 61 -8.40 -2.62 -9.02
N TRP A 62 -7.53 -3.01 -8.08
CA TRP A 62 -7.92 -3.72 -6.86
C TRP A 62 -7.72 -2.82 -5.65
N GLN A 63 -8.81 -2.54 -4.93
CA GLN A 63 -8.80 -1.79 -3.68
C GLN A 63 -9.14 -2.74 -2.53
N TYR A 64 -8.14 -3.10 -1.73
CA TYR A 64 -8.37 -3.91 -0.53
C TYR A 64 -9.21 -3.12 0.48
N PRO A 65 -10.14 -3.78 1.19
CA PRO A 65 -10.84 -3.15 2.30
C PRO A 65 -9.88 -2.90 3.47
N TRP A 66 -10.22 -1.94 4.33
CA TRP A 66 -9.49 -1.68 5.56
C TRP A 66 -9.49 -2.90 6.48
N ALA A 67 -10.68 -3.46 6.73
CA ALA A 67 -10.84 -4.73 7.43
C ALA A 67 -11.47 -5.76 6.50
N SER A 68 -10.91 -6.97 6.51
CA SER A 68 -11.38 -8.07 5.69
C SER A 68 -11.56 -9.32 6.52
N ALA A 69 -12.55 -10.13 6.12
CA ALA A 69 -12.83 -11.44 6.71
C ALA A 69 -12.92 -12.49 5.59
N PHE A 70 -13.70 -13.56 5.81
CA PHE A 70 -13.80 -14.70 4.88
C PHE A 70 -14.13 -14.31 3.43
N THR A 71 -15.02 -13.33 3.24
CA THR A 71 -15.53 -12.96 1.89
C THR A 71 -14.67 -11.95 1.14
N GLY A 72 -13.62 -11.41 1.76
CA GLY A 72 -12.84 -10.32 1.18
C GLY A 72 -13.52 -8.94 1.20
N ARG A 73 -14.79 -8.85 1.60
CA ARG A 73 -15.54 -7.58 1.69
C ARG A 73 -15.08 -6.75 2.87
N GLU A 74 -15.30 -5.45 2.76
CA GLU A 74 -15.17 -4.53 3.87
C GLU A 74 -16.08 -4.95 5.03
N VAL A 75 -15.50 -5.01 6.23
CA VAL A 75 -16.19 -5.32 7.49
C VAL A 75 -15.93 -4.27 8.57
N SER A 76 -15.23 -3.18 8.23
CA SER A 76 -15.03 -2.06 9.15
C SER A 76 -16.36 -1.40 9.50
N SER A 77 -16.52 -1.06 10.77
CA SER A 77 -17.66 -0.29 11.26
C SER A 77 -17.48 1.22 11.08
N THR A 78 -16.26 1.66 10.76
CA THR A 78 -15.90 3.07 10.59
C THR A 78 -15.91 3.44 9.10
N GLN A 79 -16.74 4.44 8.77
CA GLN A 79 -16.88 4.93 7.39
C GLN A 79 -15.56 5.49 6.86
N GLU A 80 -14.88 6.31 7.66
CA GLU A 80 -13.60 6.92 7.27
C GLU A 80 -12.54 5.88 6.87
N ALA A 81 -12.39 4.82 7.68
CA ALA A 81 -11.43 3.77 7.39
C ALA A 81 -11.78 3.03 6.09
N THR A 82 -13.08 2.84 5.83
CA THR A 82 -13.59 2.22 4.59
C THR A 82 -13.34 3.08 3.35
N GLU A 83 -13.53 4.39 3.46
CA GLU A 83 -13.60 5.29 2.30
C GLU A 83 -12.26 5.93 1.95
N ILE A 84 -11.40 6.22 2.92
CA ILE A 84 -10.21 7.07 2.70
C ILE A 84 -8.91 6.52 3.27
N GLN A 85 -8.92 5.43 4.06
CA GLN A 85 -7.69 4.80 4.57
C GLN A 85 -7.10 3.78 3.58
N HIS A 86 -6.72 4.29 2.41
CA HIS A 86 -6.36 3.50 1.24
C HIS A 86 -5.01 2.77 1.33
N HIS A 87 -4.14 3.14 2.27
CA HIS A 87 -2.77 2.64 2.33
C HIS A 87 -2.67 1.11 2.47
N ILE A 88 -3.70 0.45 3.05
CA ILE A 88 -3.83 -1.01 3.10
C ILE A 88 -3.56 -1.69 1.74
N THR A 89 -4.00 -1.08 0.64
CA THR A 89 -3.81 -1.64 -0.70
C THR A 89 -2.33 -1.67 -1.09
N ALA A 90 -1.55 -0.66 -0.68
CA ALA A 90 -0.10 -0.66 -0.85
C ALA A 90 0.61 -1.52 0.19
N ASP A 91 0.06 -1.66 1.41
CA ASP A 91 0.65 -2.48 2.46
C ASP A 91 0.62 -3.97 2.09
N VAL A 92 -0.46 -4.44 1.45
CA VAL A 92 -0.52 -5.79 0.86
C VAL A 92 0.56 -5.97 -0.22
N ALA A 93 0.74 -4.98 -1.10
CA ALA A 93 1.80 -5.00 -2.11
C ALA A 93 3.21 -4.97 -1.49
N PHE A 94 3.38 -4.32 -0.33
CA PHE A 94 4.62 -4.33 0.41
C PHE A 94 4.96 -5.73 0.93
N ALA A 95 4.00 -6.47 1.50
CA ALA A 95 4.21 -7.86 1.92
C ALA A 95 4.66 -8.76 0.75
N ILE A 96 4.11 -8.55 -0.45
CA ILE A 96 4.52 -9.26 -1.66
C ILE A 96 5.97 -8.94 -2.03
N ARG A 97 6.36 -7.66 -1.98
CA ARG A 97 7.76 -7.26 -2.21
C ARG A 97 8.70 -7.94 -1.22
N GLN A 98 8.34 -7.99 0.06
CA GLN A 98 9.13 -8.67 1.09
C GLN A 98 9.28 -10.17 0.78
N TYR A 99 8.18 -10.84 0.43
CA TYR A 99 8.19 -12.26 0.06
C TYR A 99 9.09 -12.55 -1.14
N LEU A 100 8.96 -11.76 -2.22
CA LEU A 100 9.79 -11.91 -3.41
C LEU A 100 11.26 -11.64 -3.13
N TYR A 101 11.56 -10.64 -2.30
CA TYR A 101 12.93 -10.32 -1.91
C TYR A 101 13.58 -11.43 -1.08
N ALA A 102 12.85 -12.00 -0.13
CA ALA A 102 13.37 -13.06 0.75
C ALA A 102 13.49 -14.43 0.05
N THR A 103 12.55 -14.78 -0.82
CA THR A 103 12.46 -16.13 -1.40
C THR A 103 12.99 -16.22 -2.83
N GLY A 104 12.96 -15.12 -3.58
CA GLY A 104 13.21 -15.14 -5.02
C GLY A 104 12.19 -15.94 -5.83
N ASN A 105 11.01 -16.28 -5.27
CA ASN A 105 10.03 -17.17 -5.88
C ASN A 105 9.28 -16.52 -7.06
N LYS A 106 9.96 -16.49 -8.21
CA LYS A 106 9.39 -15.98 -9.48
C LYS A 106 8.25 -16.85 -10.02
N TYR A 107 8.19 -18.13 -9.65
CA TYR A 107 7.10 -19.01 -10.04
C TYR A 107 5.79 -18.60 -9.36
N TRP A 108 5.82 -18.36 -8.04
CA TRP A 108 4.69 -17.80 -7.31
C TRP A 108 4.30 -16.42 -7.86
N MET A 109 5.28 -15.57 -8.17
CA MET A 109 4.99 -14.28 -8.81
C MET A 109 4.16 -14.48 -10.09
N ARG A 110 4.60 -15.36 -10.99
CA ARG A 110 3.94 -15.64 -12.28
C ARG A 110 2.57 -16.28 -12.17
N THR A 111 2.35 -17.09 -11.15
CA THR A 111 1.12 -17.87 -11.01
C THR A 111 0.08 -17.24 -10.09
N GLN A 112 0.49 -16.45 -9.10
CA GLN A 112 -0.39 -15.89 -8.07
C GLN A 112 -0.16 -14.38 -7.81
N GLY A 113 1.06 -13.88 -7.98
CA GLY A 113 1.43 -12.51 -7.63
C GLY A 113 1.13 -11.45 -8.70
N CYS A 114 1.15 -11.81 -9.99
CA CYS A 114 1.11 -10.84 -11.10
C CYS A 114 -0.12 -9.95 -11.08
N GLU A 115 -1.32 -10.54 -11.03
CA GLU A 115 -2.55 -9.77 -11.07
C GLU A 115 -2.70 -8.88 -9.84
N LEU A 116 -2.29 -9.36 -8.66
CA LEU A 116 -2.34 -8.57 -7.45
C LEU A 116 -1.41 -7.37 -7.56
N ALA A 117 -0.13 -7.60 -7.88
CA ALA A 117 0.87 -6.55 -8.04
C ALA A 117 0.42 -5.50 -9.06
N TYR A 118 -0.05 -5.94 -10.23
CA TYR A 118 -0.46 -5.05 -11.30
C TYR A 118 -1.77 -4.30 -10.99
N ASN A 119 -2.81 -4.98 -10.49
CA ASN A 119 -4.10 -4.34 -10.25
C ASN A 119 -4.09 -3.43 -9.02
N THR A 120 -3.30 -3.72 -8.00
CA THR A 120 -3.13 -2.77 -6.88
C THR A 120 -2.30 -1.54 -7.30
N ALA A 121 -1.35 -1.69 -8.23
CA ALA A 121 -0.69 -0.54 -8.85
C ALA A 121 -1.65 0.28 -9.73
N ARG A 122 -2.55 -0.38 -10.48
CA ARG A 122 -3.62 0.32 -11.23
C ARG A 122 -4.53 1.14 -10.34
N PHE A 123 -4.84 0.64 -9.13
CA PHE A 123 -5.55 1.43 -8.13
C PHE A 123 -4.82 2.73 -7.81
N TRP A 124 -3.54 2.67 -7.44
CA TRP A 124 -2.75 3.88 -7.14
C TRP A 124 -2.57 4.80 -8.35
N LYS A 125 -2.44 4.24 -9.55
CA LYS A 125 -2.41 4.99 -10.80
C LYS A 125 -3.70 5.82 -10.97
N SER A 126 -4.86 5.23 -10.67
CA SER A 126 -6.15 5.93 -10.75
C SER A 126 -6.36 6.96 -9.64
N ARG A 127 -5.66 6.83 -8.50
CA ARG A 127 -5.74 7.78 -7.38
C ARG A 127 -4.86 9.02 -7.56
N ALA A 128 -3.76 8.89 -8.28
CA ALA A 128 -2.78 9.95 -8.45
C ALA A 128 -3.29 11.02 -9.42
N VAL A 129 -3.34 12.28 -8.98
CA VAL A 129 -3.79 13.42 -9.79
C VAL A 129 -2.60 14.34 -10.07
N TYR A 130 -2.34 14.62 -11.35
CA TYR A 130 -1.28 15.55 -11.71
C TYR A 130 -1.63 16.99 -11.27
N ASN A 131 -0.68 17.64 -10.62
CA ASN A 131 -0.75 19.01 -10.15
C ASN A 131 0.24 19.87 -10.97
N SER A 132 -0.31 20.76 -11.80
CA SER A 132 0.48 21.63 -12.68
C SER A 132 1.29 22.68 -11.93
N ASP A 133 0.91 23.03 -10.71
CA ASP A 133 1.57 24.09 -9.94
C ASP A 133 2.86 23.58 -9.29
N THR A 134 2.90 22.29 -8.96
CA THR A 134 4.07 21.63 -8.33
C THR A 134 4.85 20.74 -9.29
N ASP A 135 4.31 20.43 -10.47
CA ASP A 135 4.84 19.42 -11.41
C ASP A 135 5.01 18.05 -10.70
N LYS A 136 4.03 17.71 -9.86
CA LYS A 136 3.96 16.46 -9.09
C LYS A 136 2.59 15.80 -9.24
N TYR A 137 2.50 14.57 -8.75
CA TYR A 137 1.23 13.89 -8.54
C TYR A 137 0.84 13.97 -7.08
N ASP A 138 -0.40 14.37 -6.83
CA ASP A 138 -1.01 14.40 -5.52
C ASP A 138 -1.90 13.17 -5.29
N ILE A 139 -1.94 12.70 -4.06
CA ILE A 139 -3.00 11.80 -3.57
C ILE A 139 -3.78 12.58 -2.50
N ARG A 140 -5.04 12.88 -2.82
CA ARG A 140 -5.97 13.68 -1.99
C ARG A 140 -6.98 12.80 -1.29
N ASP A 141 -7.67 13.32 -0.30
CA ASP A 141 -8.79 12.65 0.38
C ASP A 141 -8.37 11.26 0.91
N VAL A 142 -7.30 11.25 1.73
CA VAL A 142 -6.81 10.04 2.39
C VAL A 142 -6.70 10.22 3.89
N THR A 143 -6.70 9.11 4.62
CA THR A 143 -6.21 9.02 5.99
C THR A 143 -4.94 8.16 5.97
N GLY A 144 -3.85 8.66 6.58
CA GLY A 144 -2.62 7.89 6.75
C GLY A 144 -2.73 6.84 7.89
N PRO A 145 -1.60 6.26 8.32
CA PRO A 145 -1.55 5.51 9.58
C PRO A 145 -2.04 6.32 10.78
N ASP A 146 -1.75 7.62 10.83
CA ASP A 146 -2.33 8.52 11.82
C ASP A 146 -3.80 8.85 11.49
N THR A 147 -4.68 8.24 12.27
CA THR A 147 -6.14 8.40 12.17
C THR A 147 -6.69 9.67 12.81
N MET A 148 -5.87 10.50 13.47
CA MET A 148 -6.34 11.79 13.99
C MET A 148 -6.45 12.87 12.92
N ASN A 149 -5.84 12.65 11.76
CA ASN A 149 -5.80 13.60 10.66
C ASN A 149 -6.44 13.00 9.40
N PRO A 150 -7.79 12.92 9.35
CA PRO A 150 -8.51 12.41 8.20
C PRO A 150 -8.58 13.42 7.06
N ASN A 151 -8.89 12.93 5.86
CA ASN A 151 -9.17 13.77 4.69
C ASN A 151 -8.03 14.74 4.34
N ILE A 152 -6.81 14.23 4.42
CA ILE A 152 -5.59 14.99 4.13
C ILE A 152 -5.13 14.78 2.69
N THR A 153 -4.26 15.68 2.24
CA THR A 153 -3.58 15.57 0.94
C THR A 153 -2.10 15.26 1.16
N ASN A 154 -1.55 14.37 0.34
CA ASN A 154 -0.13 14.02 0.30
C ASN A 154 0.42 13.51 1.64
N SER A 155 -0.29 12.55 2.27
CA SER A 155 0.28 11.73 3.36
C SER A 155 1.61 11.14 2.90
N VAL A 156 2.71 11.48 3.55
CA VAL A 156 4.05 11.02 3.13
C VAL A 156 4.19 9.52 3.20
N TYR A 157 3.58 8.88 4.20
CA TYR A 157 3.51 7.41 4.26
C TYR A 157 2.78 6.86 3.04
N THR A 158 1.55 7.33 2.81
CA THR A 158 0.69 6.86 1.72
C THR A 158 1.36 7.02 0.36
N ASN A 159 1.95 8.18 0.10
CA ASN A 159 2.62 8.45 -1.18
C ASN A 159 3.84 7.53 -1.39
N VAL A 160 4.60 7.20 -0.33
CA VAL A 160 5.76 6.31 -0.44
C VAL A 160 5.33 4.86 -0.66
N VAL A 161 4.32 4.36 0.07
CA VAL A 161 3.83 2.99 -0.17
C VAL A 161 3.13 2.87 -1.53
N ALA A 162 2.41 3.90 -1.98
CA ALA A 162 1.82 3.97 -3.31
C ALA A 162 2.88 3.94 -4.42
N ALA A 163 3.94 4.75 -4.30
CA ALA A 163 5.07 4.73 -5.24
C ALA A 163 5.73 3.34 -5.28
N ASN A 164 5.93 2.73 -4.11
CA ASN A 164 6.45 1.37 -4.02
C ASN A 164 5.55 0.34 -4.71
N ASN A 165 4.23 0.47 -4.59
CA ASN A 165 3.30 -0.40 -5.29
C ASN A 165 3.34 -0.18 -6.81
N LEU A 166 3.38 1.06 -7.27
CA LEU A 166 3.51 1.38 -8.71
C LEU A 166 4.78 0.77 -9.33
N PHE A 167 5.93 0.82 -8.64
CA PHE A 167 7.13 0.12 -9.08
C PHE A 167 6.97 -1.41 -9.11
N LEU A 168 6.23 -1.99 -8.16
CA LEU A 168 5.92 -3.42 -8.18
C LEU A 168 5.00 -3.78 -9.36
N GLY A 169 4.01 -2.93 -9.67
CA GLY A 169 3.11 -3.10 -10.81
C GLY A 169 3.85 -3.07 -12.14
N GLU A 170 4.82 -2.16 -12.30
CA GLU A 170 5.67 -2.17 -13.49
C GLU A 170 6.54 -3.42 -13.56
N TYR A 171 7.14 -3.85 -12.45
CA TYR A 171 7.88 -5.11 -12.41
C TYR A 171 7.01 -6.29 -12.82
N ALA A 172 5.75 -6.35 -12.35
CA ALA A 172 4.78 -7.37 -12.75
C ALA A 172 4.47 -7.31 -14.24
N ALA A 173 4.23 -6.12 -14.80
CA ALA A 173 4.03 -5.94 -16.24
C ALA A 173 5.22 -6.43 -17.06
N CYS A 174 6.45 -6.25 -16.57
CA CYS A 174 7.66 -6.75 -17.21
C CYS A 174 7.77 -8.28 -17.16
N VAL A 175 7.62 -8.89 -15.99
CA VAL A 175 7.89 -10.33 -15.78
C VAL A 175 6.71 -11.25 -16.11
N CYS A 176 5.51 -10.68 -16.25
CA CYS A 176 4.23 -11.37 -16.50
C CYS A 176 3.47 -10.82 -17.72
N ASN A 177 4.18 -10.24 -18.70
CA ASN A 177 3.52 -9.58 -19.84
C ASN A 177 2.59 -10.53 -20.62
N THR A 178 2.96 -11.81 -20.71
CA THR A 178 2.19 -12.86 -21.38
C THR A 178 0.87 -13.18 -20.68
N GLU A 179 0.87 -13.13 -19.36
CA GLU A 179 -0.27 -13.45 -18.50
C GLU A 179 -1.23 -12.25 -18.36
N LEU A 180 -0.67 -11.04 -18.26
CA LEU A 180 -1.44 -9.81 -18.00
C LEU A 180 -1.89 -9.07 -19.27
N ASN A 181 -1.29 -9.35 -20.44
CA ASN A 181 -1.55 -8.67 -21.71
C ASN A 181 -1.48 -7.12 -21.58
N VAL A 182 -0.40 -6.62 -20.98
CA VAL A 182 -0.25 -5.20 -20.63
C VAL A 182 0.29 -4.39 -21.80
N HIS A 183 -0.32 -3.23 -22.06
CA HIS A 183 0.26 -2.25 -22.97
C HIS A 183 1.43 -1.53 -22.29
N LYS A 184 2.58 -1.44 -22.98
CA LYS A 184 3.79 -0.77 -22.47
C LYS A 184 3.54 0.67 -21.96
N ASN A 185 2.60 1.39 -22.56
CA ASN A 185 2.23 2.73 -22.12
C ASN A 185 1.69 2.77 -20.67
N ASP A 186 1.04 1.70 -20.22
CA ASP A 186 0.52 1.60 -18.85
C ASP A 186 1.64 1.51 -17.82
N SER A 187 2.63 0.65 -18.08
CA SER A 187 3.81 0.50 -17.22
C SER A 187 4.68 1.77 -17.19
N ASP A 188 4.82 2.44 -18.34
CA ASP A 188 5.58 3.70 -18.43
C ASP A 188 4.91 4.82 -17.60
N GLU A 189 3.58 4.86 -17.61
CA GLU A 189 2.80 5.79 -16.77
C GLU A 189 2.93 5.48 -15.28
N MET A 190 2.89 4.19 -14.88
CA MET A 190 3.12 3.78 -13.50
C MET A 190 4.48 4.28 -12.98
N ILE A 191 5.55 4.11 -13.76
CA ILE A 191 6.88 4.62 -13.42
C ILE A 191 6.87 6.15 -13.28
N ARG A 192 6.25 6.85 -14.23
CA ARG A 192 6.18 8.32 -14.23
C ARG A 192 5.51 8.83 -12.96
N ILE A 193 4.36 8.26 -12.60
CA ILE A 193 3.63 8.63 -11.39
C ILE A 193 4.45 8.30 -10.15
N ALA A 194 5.00 7.08 -10.05
CA ALA A 194 5.78 6.65 -8.88
C ALA A 194 6.95 7.58 -8.57
N LYS A 195 7.65 8.07 -9.60
CA LYS A 195 8.78 9.00 -9.47
C LYS A 195 8.36 10.44 -9.16
N SER A 196 7.12 10.80 -9.46
CA SER A 196 6.62 12.19 -9.36
C SER A 196 5.54 12.37 -8.29
N LEU A 197 5.20 11.34 -7.51
CA LEU A 197 4.36 11.50 -6.32
C LEU A 197 5.01 12.48 -5.34
N HIS A 198 4.19 13.38 -4.80
CA HIS A 198 4.67 14.46 -3.95
C HIS A 198 5.16 13.93 -2.60
N LEU A 199 6.47 13.95 -2.37
CA LEU A 199 7.07 13.64 -1.08
C LEU A 199 7.45 14.93 -0.37
N LEU A 200 6.71 15.27 0.68
CA LEU A 200 6.93 16.50 1.44
C LEU A 200 8.25 16.44 2.21
N TYR A 201 9.03 17.50 2.13
CA TYR A 201 10.27 17.67 2.88
C TYR A 201 10.47 19.16 3.18
N ASN A 202 10.73 19.47 4.44
CA ASN A 202 11.07 20.81 4.90
C ASN A 202 12.59 20.89 5.06
N GLU A 203 13.27 21.59 4.15
CA GLU A 203 14.73 21.71 4.15
C GLU A 203 15.27 22.51 5.34
N ASN A 204 14.50 23.49 5.84
CA ASN A 204 14.93 24.36 6.95
C ASN A 204 14.97 23.62 8.28
N GLU A 205 14.00 22.73 8.50
CA GLU A 205 13.84 21.98 9.74
C GLU A 205 14.33 20.52 9.64
N ASP A 206 14.81 20.11 8.46
CA ASP A 206 15.30 18.77 8.09
C ASP A 206 14.35 17.61 8.46
N PHE A 207 13.07 17.76 8.14
CA PHE A 207 12.07 16.71 8.42
C PHE A 207 11.04 16.58 7.29
N ASN A 208 10.31 15.47 7.27
CA ASN A 208 9.19 15.26 6.36
C ASN A 208 7.89 15.66 7.08
N PRO A 209 7.19 16.73 6.67
CA PRO A 209 5.84 16.98 7.15
C PRO A 209 4.93 15.78 6.84
N GLN A 210 4.09 15.37 7.79
CA GLN A 210 3.28 14.15 7.66
C GLN A 210 2.32 14.21 6.47
N PHE A 211 1.79 15.40 6.18
CA PHE A 211 0.89 15.68 5.07
C PHE A 211 0.91 17.18 4.75
N GLU A 212 0.24 17.56 3.67
CA GLU A 212 0.23 18.95 3.20
C GLU A 212 -0.51 19.86 4.18
N GLY A 213 0.17 20.91 4.67
CA GLY A 213 -0.37 21.79 5.70
C GLY A 213 -0.20 21.27 7.14
N TYR A 214 0.57 20.20 7.37
CA TYR A 214 0.88 19.70 8.71
C TYR A 214 1.41 20.80 9.64
N VAL A 215 0.81 20.93 10.83
CA VAL A 215 1.23 21.90 11.85
C VAL A 215 2.20 21.23 12.82
N LEU A 216 3.42 21.76 12.92
CA LEU A 216 4.43 21.23 13.83
C LEU A 216 3.94 21.26 15.28
N GLY A 217 4.04 20.12 15.96
CA GLY A 217 3.61 19.98 17.36
C GLY A 217 2.19 19.44 17.52
N GLN A 218 1.43 19.27 16.43
CA GLN A 218 0.11 18.63 16.54
C GLN A 218 0.23 17.16 16.94
N GLU A 219 -0.70 16.72 17.78
CA GLU A 219 -0.76 15.36 18.30
C GLU A 219 -1.20 14.38 17.20
N ILE A 220 -0.62 13.17 17.22
CA ILE A 220 -0.91 12.08 16.26
C ILE A 220 -1.29 10.80 17.01
N SER A 221 -2.12 9.94 16.41
CA SER A 221 -2.59 8.71 17.08
C SER A 221 -1.52 7.63 17.18
N GLN A 222 -0.67 7.51 16.16
CA GLN A 222 0.34 6.46 16.06
C GLN A 222 1.45 6.86 15.07
N ALA A 223 2.47 6.00 14.94
CA ALA A 223 3.55 6.19 13.99
C ALA A 223 3.04 6.31 12.53
N ASP A 224 3.53 7.34 11.83
CA ASP A 224 3.21 7.60 10.41
C ASP A 224 4.48 7.98 9.63
N THR A 225 4.98 9.21 9.78
CA THR A 225 6.20 9.65 9.07
C THR A 225 7.44 8.86 9.46
N VAL A 226 7.55 8.43 10.71
CA VAL A 226 8.69 7.60 11.16
C VAL A 226 8.72 6.24 10.44
N LEU A 227 7.58 5.80 9.89
CA LEU A 227 7.48 4.55 9.14
C LEU A 227 8.24 4.61 7.79
N LEU A 228 8.52 5.82 7.29
CA LEU A 228 9.41 6.00 6.14
C LEU A 228 10.82 5.45 6.44
N GLY A 229 11.29 5.61 7.68
CA GLY A 229 12.59 5.13 8.11
C GLY A 229 12.62 3.62 8.33
N TYR A 230 11.57 3.07 8.95
CA TYR A 230 11.32 1.64 9.16
C TYR A 230 9.81 1.43 9.37
N PRO A 231 9.13 0.50 8.68
CA PRO A 231 9.72 -0.62 7.91
C PRO A 231 10.01 -0.30 6.44
N LEU A 232 9.70 0.90 5.94
CA LEU A 232 9.80 1.17 4.50
C LEU A 232 11.24 1.36 4.00
N ASP A 233 12.20 1.57 4.92
CA ASP A 233 13.62 1.75 4.63
C ASP A 233 13.91 2.78 3.52
N LEU A 234 13.10 3.83 3.44
CA LEU A 234 13.26 4.88 2.44
C LEU A 234 14.66 5.50 2.56
N PRO A 235 15.44 5.60 1.46
CA PRO A 235 16.73 6.26 1.48
C PRO A 235 16.57 7.75 1.81
N MET A 236 17.13 8.16 2.94
CA MET A 236 17.13 9.55 3.40
C MET A 236 18.34 9.80 4.31
N LYS A 237 18.69 11.07 4.55
CA LYS A 237 19.82 11.42 5.42
C LYS A 237 19.59 10.88 6.82
N LYS A 238 20.66 10.45 7.49
CA LYS A 238 20.60 10.00 8.89
C LYS A 238 20.07 11.10 9.82
N SER A 239 20.38 12.37 9.52
CA SER A 239 19.85 13.54 10.22
C SER A 239 18.33 13.64 10.07
N THR A 240 17.80 13.52 8.86
CA THR A 240 16.35 13.53 8.58
C THR A 240 15.63 12.37 9.29
N LYS A 241 16.17 11.14 9.24
CA LYS A 241 15.59 9.99 9.99
C LYS A 241 15.49 10.31 11.48
N ARG A 242 16.57 10.86 12.04
CA ARG A 242 16.63 11.22 13.46
C ARG A 242 15.67 12.34 13.81
N ARG A 243 15.59 13.38 12.97
CA ARG A 243 14.73 14.54 13.16
C ARG A 243 13.24 14.16 13.08
N ASN A 244 12.86 13.33 12.10
CA ASN A 244 11.51 12.76 12.04
C ASN A 244 11.18 12.02 13.35
N LEU A 245 12.08 11.16 13.84
CA LEU A 245 11.87 10.46 15.10
C LEU A 245 11.73 11.41 16.29
N ASP A 246 12.62 12.40 16.42
CA ASP A 246 12.62 13.34 17.54
C ASP A 246 11.34 14.21 17.57
N ILE A 247 10.86 14.67 16.40
CA ILE A 247 9.61 15.43 16.29
C ILE A 247 8.42 14.54 16.63
N TYR A 248 8.24 13.44 15.90
CA TYR A 248 7.00 12.66 15.96
C TYR A 248 6.87 11.85 17.25
N SER A 249 7.97 11.37 17.85
CA SER A 249 7.91 10.68 19.14
C SER A 249 7.42 11.56 20.29
N SER A 250 7.60 12.88 20.19
CA SER A 250 7.17 13.85 21.22
C SER A 250 5.67 14.19 21.17
N VAL A 251 5.01 13.89 20.04
CA VAL A 251 3.60 14.24 19.78
C VAL A 251 2.72 13.02 19.51
N THR A 252 3.29 11.81 19.52
CA THR A 252 2.50 10.58 19.40
C THR A 252 1.83 10.31 20.73
N LYS A 253 0.49 10.11 20.71
CA LYS A 253 -0.26 9.77 21.92
C LYS A 253 0.37 8.55 22.61
N ASN A 254 0.60 8.68 23.91
CA ASN A 254 0.90 7.52 24.74
C ASN A 254 -0.32 6.58 24.69
N SER A 255 -0.07 5.28 24.52
CA SER A 255 -1.10 4.27 24.70
C SER A 255 -1.54 4.29 26.17
N THR A 256 -2.54 5.10 26.51
CA THR A 256 -3.26 4.96 27.76
C THR A 256 -4.06 3.66 27.65
N LEU A 257 -3.49 2.58 28.17
CA LEU A 257 -4.21 1.37 28.53
C LEU A 257 -5.21 1.76 29.63
N THR A 258 -6.40 2.22 29.23
CA THR A 258 -7.56 2.38 30.11
C THR A 258 -8.64 1.41 29.70
#